data_AF-A0A7M3XQ92-F1
#
_entry.id   AF-A0A7M3XQ92-F1
#
_cell.length_a   1.000
_cell.length_b   1.000
_cell.length_c   1.000
_cell.angle_alpha   90.00
_cell.angle_beta   90.00
_cell.angle_gamma   90.00
#
_symmetry.space_group_name_H-M   'P 1'
#
loop_
_entity.id
_entity.type
_entity.pdbx_description
1 polymer ?
#
loop_
_entity_poly.entity_id
_entity_poly.type
_entity_poly.pdbx_seq_one_letter_code
_entity_poly.pdbx_strand_id
1 'polypeptide(L)'
;MRDFSKVADYLIPRRRRVHISVLIFTILMVPGILATFEPIDIESYEMESPELDANMVFREEFTAAGNIWGFGIFVRDEAEFGSPGSDVSMIADYTGENSGLESPEGGILNLTVLREIDVNAETLRNHNVSRFFLPIASEISGDPAVGMLDLASDFRSFMSGNSSLTQPRINPYKLALTLDLEESMDPAPTNWTDCGILECLRFDDPYVTQDHIDLAAHRMANNSNGSFLRFLSNDRAFTPDPNGSVIGPVNHTIGEDGNLESELWQRGRWSASSAWLIVN
;
A
#
# COMPACT_ATOMS: atom_id res chain seq x y z
N MET A 1 -23.99 56.44 0.54
CA MET A 1 -23.51 56.06 1.89
C MET A 1 -24.63 56.39 2.87
N ARG A 2 -25.24 55.40 3.54
CA ARG A 2 -26.30 55.70 4.54
C ARG A 2 -25.64 56.29 5.79
N ASP A 3 -26.14 57.44 6.22
CA ASP A 3 -25.60 58.19 7.35
C ASP A 3 -25.99 57.53 8.68
N PHE A 4 -24.99 57.20 9.51
CA PHE A 4 -25.16 56.60 10.83
C PHE A 4 -25.32 57.64 11.95
N SER A 5 -25.31 58.94 11.63
CA SER A 5 -25.48 60.05 12.57
C SER A 5 -26.67 59.85 13.51
N LYS A 6 -27.83 59.49 12.97
CA LYS A 6 -29.06 59.25 13.75
C LYS A 6 -28.95 58.08 14.73
N VAL A 7 -28.16 57.05 14.40
CA VAL A 7 -27.93 55.90 15.28
C VAL A 7 -26.96 56.29 16.39
N ALA A 8 -25.91 57.04 16.06
CA ALA A 8 -24.94 57.56 17.02
C ALA A 8 -25.61 58.52 18.03
N ASP A 9 -26.44 59.45 17.56
CA ASP A 9 -27.20 60.38 18.39
C ASP A 9 -28.17 59.67 19.35
N TYR A 10 -28.64 58.48 18.98
CA TYR A 10 -29.51 57.66 19.84
C TYR A 10 -28.73 56.86 20.89
N LEU A 11 -27.57 56.28 20.50
CA LEU A 11 -26.78 55.37 21.33
C LEU A 11 -25.85 56.11 22.31
N ILE A 12 -25.19 57.19 21.89
CA ILE A 12 -24.16 57.91 22.68
C ILE A 12 -24.73 58.47 23.99
N PRO A 13 -25.89 59.17 24.01
CA PRO A 13 -26.47 59.69 25.25
C PRO A 13 -26.91 58.57 26.22
N ARG A 14 -27.16 57.37 25.70
CA ARG A 14 -27.64 56.20 26.46
C ARG A 14 -26.55 55.14 26.65
N ARG A 15 -25.27 55.51 26.48
CA ARG A 15 -24.12 54.58 26.48
C ARG A 15 -24.16 53.52 27.57
N ARG A 16 -24.53 53.89 28.81
CA ARG A 16 -24.56 52.96 29.95
C ARG A 16 -25.59 51.85 29.78
N ARG A 17 -26.78 52.17 29.26
CA ARG A 17 -27.82 51.17 28.98
C ARG A 17 -27.45 50.29 27.79
N VAL A 18 -26.87 50.90 26.76
CA VAL A 18 -26.41 50.17 25.57
C VAL A 18 -25.31 49.17 25.92
N HIS A 19 -24.30 49.56 26.71
CA HIS A 19 -23.25 48.63 27.15
C HIS A 19 -23.79 47.47 28.00
N ILE A 20 -24.78 47.73 28.87
CA ILE A 20 -25.44 46.66 29.65
C ILE A 20 -26.19 45.70 28.73
N SER A 21 -26.92 46.22 27.73
CA SER A 21 -27.61 45.38 26.75
C SER A 21 -26.62 44.52 25.95
N VAL A 22 -25.53 45.11 25.45
CA VAL A 22 -24.48 44.36 24.72
C VAL A 22 -23.90 43.26 25.61
N LEU A 23 -23.56 43.57 26.88
CA LEU A 23 -23.05 42.57 27.82
C LEU A 23 -24.03 41.40 28.02
N ILE A 24 -25.32 41.69 28.18
CA ILE A 24 -26.36 40.65 28.33
C ILE A 24 -26.44 39.78 27.07
N PHE A 25 -26.43 40.39 25.87
CA PHE A 25 -26.44 39.64 24.61
C PHE A 25 -25.18 38.78 24.44
N THR A 26 -24.01 39.28 24.84
CA THR A 26 -22.77 38.51 24.81
C THR A 26 -22.81 37.31 25.76
N ILE A 27 -23.35 37.47 26.97
CA ILE A 27 -23.52 36.36 27.93
C ILE A 27 -24.49 35.31 27.38
N LEU A 28 -25.56 35.74 26.70
CA LEU A 28 -26.54 34.85 26.08
C LEU A 28 -25.95 34.01 24.93
N MET A 29 -24.84 34.45 24.33
CA MET A 29 -24.11 33.71 23.29
C MET A 29 -23.10 32.69 23.86
N VAL A 30 -22.70 32.79 25.14
CA VAL A 30 -21.72 31.89 25.76
C VAL A 30 -22.12 30.42 25.67
N PRO A 31 -23.39 30.00 25.88
CA PRO A 31 -23.79 28.61 25.72
C PRO A 31 -23.57 28.07 24.30
N GLY A 32 -23.75 28.90 23.26
CA GLY A 32 -23.50 28.51 21.88
C GLY A 32 -22.01 28.29 21.61
N ILE A 33 -21.14 29.10 22.21
CA ILE A 33 -19.67 28.91 22.12
C ILE A 33 -19.24 27.61 22.80
N LEU A 34 -19.86 27.25 23.92
CA LEU A 34 -19.60 25.97 24.59
C LEU A 34 -19.99 24.77 23.71
N ALA A 35 -21.09 24.87 22.96
CA ALA A 35 -21.48 23.84 21.99
C ALA A 35 -20.51 23.75 20.79
N THR A 36 -19.85 24.84 20.39
CA THR A 36 -18.85 24.81 19.31
C THR A 36 -17.50 24.24 19.72
N PHE A 37 -17.27 23.97 21.00
CA PHE A 37 -16.05 23.28 21.47
C PHE A 37 -16.17 21.76 21.40
N GLU A 38 -17.31 21.22 20.97
CA GLU A 38 -17.35 19.83 20.54
C GLU A 38 -16.42 19.67 19.33
N PRO A 39 -15.50 18.68 19.35
CA PRO A 39 -14.59 18.45 18.25
C PRO A 39 -15.39 18.31 16.96
N ILE A 40 -15.02 19.11 15.96
CA ILE A 40 -15.64 19.11 14.64
C ILE A 40 -15.43 17.71 14.05
N ASP A 41 -16.48 16.90 14.10
CA ASP A 41 -16.48 15.57 13.51
C ASP A 41 -16.53 15.72 11.99
N ILE A 42 -15.41 15.43 11.33
CA ILE A 42 -15.26 15.56 9.89
C ILE A 42 -16.21 14.63 9.12
N GLU A 43 -16.72 13.56 9.76
CA GLU A 43 -17.73 12.67 9.19
C GLU A 43 -19.11 13.34 9.05
N SER A 44 -19.34 14.46 9.74
CA SER A 44 -20.60 15.21 9.66
C SER A 44 -20.69 16.21 8.49
N TYR A 45 -19.60 16.38 7.72
CA TYR A 45 -19.54 17.37 6.64
C TYR A 45 -19.93 16.85 5.24
N GLU A 46 -20.30 15.58 5.10
CA GLU A 46 -20.86 15.01 3.87
C GLU A 46 -22.18 14.27 4.17
N MET A 47 -23.25 15.00 4.52
CA MET A 47 -24.42 14.33 5.11
C MET A 47 -25.26 13.44 4.19
N GLU A 48 -25.07 13.43 2.86
CA GLU A 48 -25.85 12.59 1.94
C GLU A 48 -25.02 12.25 0.71
N SER A 49 -23.99 11.41 0.87
CA SER A 49 -23.27 10.83 -0.26
C SER A 49 -23.65 9.35 -0.42
N PRO A 50 -23.89 8.87 -1.66
CA PRO A 50 -24.07 7.45 -1.92
C PRO A 50 -22.94 6.58 -1.34
N GLU A 51 -21.73 7.14 -1.21
CA GLU A 51 -20.55 6.52 -0.64
C GLU A 51 -20.68 6.32 0.88
N LEU A 52 -21.26 7.28 1.62
CA LEU A 52 -21.49 7.17 3.06
C LEU A 52 -22.66 6.24 3.39
N ASP A 53 -23.74 6.26 2.61
CA ASP A 53 -24.83 5.30 2.71
C ASP A 53 -24.33 3.87 2.46
N ALA A 54 -23.51 3.69 1.42
CA ALA A 54 -22.86 2.41 1.16
C ALA A 54 -21.95 2.00 2.33
N ASN A 55 -21.14 2.91 2.88
CA ASN A 55 -20.26 2.62 4.02
C ASN A 55 -21.04 2.27 5.29
N MET A 56 -22.19 2.91 5.55
CA MET A 56 -23.09 2.56 6.65
C MET A 56 -23.69 1.16 6.47
N VAL A 57 -24.22 0.84 5.29
CA VAL A 57 -24.70 -0.52 4.98
C VAL A 57 -23.56 -1.53 5.11
N PHE A 58 -22.35 -1.18 4.66
CA PHE A 58 -21.17 -2.03 4.83
C PHE A 58 -20.87 -2.28 6.31
N ARG A 59 -20.87 -1.25 7.15
CA ARG A 59 -20.59 -1.40 8.59
C ARG A 59 -21.69 -2.10 9.37
N GLU A 60 -22.96 -1.87 9.02
CA GLU A 60 -24.11 -2.41 9.73
C GLU A 60 -24.46 -3.85 9.30
N GLU A 61 -24.43 -4.15 8.00
CA GLU A 61 -24.72 -5.50 7.49
C GLU A 61 -23.50 -6.42 7.51
N PHE A 62 -22.29 -5.86 7.31
CA PHE A 62 -21.03 -6.61 7.40
C PHE A 62 -20.29 -6.19 8.68
N THR A 63 -20.76 -6.71 9.81
CA THR A 63 -20.08 -6.63 11.13
C THR A 63 -18.65 -7.21 11.13
N ALA A 64 -18.19 -7.76 9.99
CA ALA A 64 -16.82 -8.17 9.70
C ALA A 64 -16.05 -7.16 8.83
N ALA A 65 -16.45 -5.89 8.78
CA ALA A 65 -15.62 -4.79 8.27
C ALA A 65 -14.44 -4.57 9.24
N GLY A 66 -13.49 -5.50 9.23
CA GLY A 66 -12.21 -5.34 9.90
C GLY A 66 -11.50 -4.12 9.32
N ASN A 67 -10.94 -3.28 10.19
CA ASN A 67 -10.16 -2.13 9.76
C ASN A 67 -8.87 -2.63 9.11
N ILE A 68 -8.61 -2.22 7.88
CA ILE A 68 -7.35 -2.52 7.20
C ILE A 68 -6.37 -1.36 7.45
N TRP A 69 -5.20 -1.69 7.98
CA TRP A 69 -4.09 -0.79 8.24
C TRP A 69 -2.98 -1.03 7.23
N GLY A 70 -2.60 0.00 6.48
CA GLY A 70 -1.43 -0.01 5.60
C GLY A 70 -0.23 0.65 6.29
N PHE A 71 0.83 -0.11 6.50
CA PHE A 71 2.11 0.38 7.01
C PHE A 71 3.13 0.44 5.87
N GLY A 72 3.83 1.55 5.72
CA GLY A 72 4.98 1.62 4.82
C GLY A 72 6.20 1.00 5.49
N ILE A 73 6.82 0.03 4.83
CA ILE A 73 8.14 -0.50 5.20
C ILE A 73 9.18 0.17 4.33
N PHE A 74 10.10 0.88 4.97
CA PHE A 74 11.16 1.63 4.31
C PHE A 74 12.51 0.97 4.58
N VAL A 75 13.34 0.91 3.54
CA VAL A 75 14.74 0.54 3.67
C VAL A 75 15.46 1.59 4.50
N ARG A 76 16.33 1.14 5.40
CA ARG A 76 17.15 2.04 6.21
C ARG A 76 18.30 2.63 5.40
N ASP A 77 18.79 3.77 5.85
CA ASP A 77 20.05 4.32 5.36
C ASP A 77 21.20 3.33 5.63
N GLU A 78 22.13 3.22 4.68
CA GLU A 78 23.27 2.30 4.77
C GLU A 78 24.11 2.53 6.04
N ALA A 79 24.21 3.78 6.51
CA ALA A 79 24.96 4.13 7.71
C ALA A 79 24.33 3.58 9.00
N GLU A 80 23.04 3.23 8.97
CA GLU A 80 22.26 2.75 10.13
C GLU A 80 22.01 1.24 10.11
N PHE A 81 22.66 0.51 9.19
CA PHE A 81 22.58 -0.94 9.15
C PHE A 81 23.22 -1.58 10.39
N GLY A 82 22.43 -2.39 11.10
CA GLY A 82 22.82 -3.01 12.36
C GLY A 82 22.56 -2.16 13.61
N SER A 83 22.08 -0.91 13.46
CA SER A 83 21.64 -0.09 14.59
C SER A 83 20.38 -0.66 15.24
N PRO A 84 20.29 -0.72 16.58
CA PRO A 84 19.11 -1.19 17.28
C PRO A 84 17.97 -0.16 17.25
N GLY A 85 16.73 -0.64 17.18
CA GLY A 85 15.54 0.22 17.08
C GLY A 85 15.32 0.76 15.67
N SER A 86 14.15 1.37 15.43
CA SER A 86 13.79 2.02 14.17
C SER A 86 13.37 3.45 14.47
N ASP A 87 13.98 4.42 13.78
CA ASP A 87 13.57 5.83 13.82
C ASP A 87 13.36 6.36 12.41
N VAL A 88 12.51 7.36 12.25
CA VAL A 88 12.19 8.01 10.96
C VAL A 88 13.45 8.63 10.34
N SER A 89 14.40 9.09 11.17
CA SER A 89 15.68 9.63 10.68
C SER A 89 16.61 8.58 10.08
N MET A 90 16.32 7.29 10.27
CA MET A 90 17.12 6.18 9.74
C MET A 90 16.62 5.70 8.38
N ILE A 91 15.58 6.32 7.82
CA ILE A 91 15.03 5.95 6.51
C ILE A 91 15.99 6.44 5.41
N ALA A 92 16.27 5.59 4.42
CA ALA A 92 17.06 5.97 3.26
C ALA A 92 16.39 7.12 2.49
N ASP A 93 17.21 8.02 1.93
CA ASP A 93 16.71 9.15 1.16
C ASP A 93 15.90 8.70 -0.07
N TYR A 94 14.82 9.43 -0.36
CA TYR A 94 14.04 9.22 -1.57
C TYR A 94 14.83 9.66 -2.80
N THR A 95 15.15 8.70 -3.66
CA THR A 95 16.03 8.87 -4.82
C THR A 95 15.37 9.53 -6.03
N GLY A 96 14.03 9.65 -6.04
CA GLY A 96 13.26 10.20 -7.16
C GLY A 96 12.39 9.16 -7.85
N GLU A 97 11.43 9.61 -8.66
CA GLU A 97 10.56 8.69 -9.42
C GLU A 97 11.37 7.90 -10.46
N ASN A 98 11.12 6.59 -10.58
CA ASN A 98 11.81 5.68 -11.52
C ASN A 98 13.34 5.65 -11.42
N SER A 99 13.92 5.93 -10.25
CA SER A 99 15.38 5.90 -10.07
C SER A 99 15.91 4.57 -9.51
N GLY A 100 15.12 3.88 -8.70
CA GLY A 100 15.54 2.77 -7.86
C GLY A 100 16.43 3.23 -6.69
N LEU A 101 16.68 2.32 -5.76
CA LEU A 101 17.64 2.49 -4.68
C LEU A 101 18.94 1.72 -5.00
N GLU A 102 20.10 2.36 -4.86
CA GLU A 102 21.40 1.76 -5.20
C GLU A 102 21.95 0.87 -4.08
N SER A 103 21.81 1.30 -2.83
CA SER A 103 22.30 0.60 -1.64
C SER A 103 21.19 0.47 -0.61
N PRO A 104 20.84 -0.75 -0.17
CA PRO A 104 21.42 -2.04 -0.55
C PRO A 104 20.99 -2.45 -1.97
N GLU A 105 21.76 -3.30 -2.63
CA GLU A 105 21.43 -3.75 -3.99
C GLU A 105 20.03 -4.42 -4.04
N GLY A 106 19.14 -3.91 -4.89
CA GLY A 106 17.74 -4.34 -4.98
C GLY A 106 16.80 -3.65 -3.99
N GLY A 107 17.33 -2.79 -3.10
CA GLY A 107 16.55 -2.03 -2.13
C GLY A 107 15.66 -2.92 -1.27
N ILE A 108 14.36 -2.66 -1.26
CA ILE A 108 13.37 -3.45 -0.52
C ILE A 108 13.24 -4.89 -1.05
N LEU A 109 13.70 -5.15 -2.29
CA LEU A 109 13.75 -6.48 -2.91
C LEU A 109 15.07 -7.22 -2.64
N ASN A 110 15.94 -6.68 -1.79
CA ASN A 110 17.10 -7.41 -1.32
C ASN A 110 16.68 -8.60 -0.46
N LEU A 111 17.27 -9.79 -0.68
CA LEU A 111 16.93 -11.02 0.04
C LEU A 111 17.07 -10.87 1.56
N THR A 112 18.08 -10.14 2.03
CA THR A 112 18.27 -9.91 3.48
C THR A 112 17.15 -9.06 4.04
N VAL A 113 16.74 -8.02 3.30
CA VAL A 113 15.62 -7.14 3.68
C VAL A 113 14.30 -7.90 3.65
N LEU A 114 14.04 -8.70 2.62
CA LEU A 114 12.85 -9.56 2.55
C LEU A 114 12.77 -10.55 3.71
N ARG A 115 13.90 -11.14 4.12
CA ARG A 115 13.96 -12.01 5.30
C ARG A 115 13.68 -11.25 6.60
N GLU A 116 14.14 -10.01 6.72
CA GLU A 116 13.81 -9.16 7.87
C GLU A 116 12.31 -8.83 7.91
N ILE A 117 11.71 -8.49 6.77
CA ILE A 117 10.26 -8.27 6.65
C ILE A 117 9.50 -9.50 7.11
N ASP A 118 9.92 -10.70 6.69
CA ASP A 118 9.27 -11.95 7.05
C ASP A 118 9.36 -12.24 8.57
N VAL A 119 10.51 -12.01 9.19
CA VAL A 119 10.70 -12.16 10.65
C VAL A 119 9.81 -11.16 11.42
N ASN A 120 9.72 -9.92 10.94
CA ASN A 120 8.85 -8.90 11.53
C ASN A 120 7.37 -9.29 11.38
N ALA A 121 6.98 -9.82 10.22
CA ALA A 121 5.64 -10.32 9.97
C ALA A 121 5.29 -11.50 10.90
N GLU A 122 6.21 -12.45 11.06
CA GLU A 122 6.04 -13.59 11.97
C GLU A 122 5.93 -13.14 13.45
N THR A 123 6.68 -12.12 13.85
CA THR A 123 6.55 -11.52 15.20
C THR A 123 5.13 -11.01 15.44
N LEU A 124 4.51 -10.35 14.45
CA LEU A 124 3.14 -9.87 14.54
C LEU A 124 2.10 -11.01 14.49
N ARG A 125 2.32 -12.03 13.66
CA ARG A 125 1.47 -13.24 13.61
C ARG A 125 1.46 -14.00 14.95
N ASN A 126 2.59 -14.00 15.66
CA ASN A 126 2.72 -14.62 16.98
C ASN A 126 2.26 -13.72 18.14
N HIS A 127 1.88 -12.47 17.87
CA HIS A 127 1.40 -11.53 18.88
C HIS A 127 -0.04 -11.84 19.31
N ASN A 128 -0.42 -11.52 20.54
CA ASN A 128 -1.77 -11.77 21.08
C ASN A 128 -2.92 -11.13 20.26
N VAL A 129 -2.61 -10.11 19.45
CA VAL A 129 -3.59 -9.42 18.59
C VAL A 129 -3.95 -10.28 17.38
N SER A 130 -3.11 -11.23 16.96
CA SER A 130 -3.35 -12.06 15.77
C SER A 130 -4.61 -12.93 15.86
N ARG A 131 -5.14 -13.16 17.06
CA ARG A 131 -6.44 -13.83 17.25
C ARG A 131 -7.63 -13.09 16.64
N PHE A 132 -7.46 -11.81 16.30
CA PHE A 132 -8.49 -10.97 15.69
C PHE A 132 -8.28 -10.81 14.18
N PHE A 133 -7.19 -11.35 13.63
CA PHE A 133 -6.87 -11.25 12.23
C PHE A 133 -7.92 -11.95 11.37
N LEU A 134 -8.38 -11.23 10.34
CA LEU A 134 -9.25 -11.77 9.30
C LEU A 134 -8.41 -12.18 8.08
N PRO A 135 -8.85 -13.16 7.28
CA PRO A 135 -8.17 -13.51 6.05
C PRO A 135 -8.22 -12.35 5.05
N ILE A 136 -7.10 -12.07 4.40
CA ILE A 136 -6.93 -11.11 3.31
C ILE A 136 -6.28 -11.87 2.15
N ALA A 137 -6.67 -11.61 0.90
CA ALA A 137 -6.02 -12.19 -0.27
C ALA A 137 -5.18 -11.13 -0.99
N SER A 138 -4.00 -11.52 -1.46
CA SER A 138 -3.15 -10.64 -2.27
C SER A 138 -3.66 -10.54 -3.70
N GLU A 139 -3.62 -9.34 -4.27
CA GLU A 139 -3.89 -9.15 -5.70
C GLU A 139 -2.78 -9.75 -6.58
N ILE A 140 -1.56 -9.87 -6.04
CA ILE A 140 -0.40 -10.43 -6.74
C ILE A 140 -0.47 -11.96 -6.69
N SER A 141 -0.46 -12.54 -5.50
CA SER A 141 -0.42 -14.00 -5.35
C SER A 141 -1.80 -14.65 -5.34
N GLY A 142 -2.89 -13.94 -5.05
CA GLY A 142 -4.22 -14.55 -4.89
C GLY A 142 -4.34 -15.53 -3.71
N ASP A 143 -3.27 -15.72 -2.95
CA ASP A 143 -3.17 -16.64 -1.84
C ASP A 143 -3.78 -15.99 -0.59
N PRO A 144 -4.70 -16.65 0.14
CA PRO A 144 -5.23 -16.11 1.37
C PRO A 144 -4.14 -16.06 2.46
N ALA A 145 -3.82 -14.86 2.91
CA ALA A 145 -2.97 -14.60 4.06
C ALA A 145 -3.83 -14.30 5.30
N VAL A 146 -3.41 -14.79 6.47
CA VAL A 146 -4.14 -14.56 7.72
C VAL A 146 -3.70 -13.23 8.33
N GLY A 147 -4.53 -12.20 8.20
CA GLY A 147 -4.40 -10.89 8.83
C GLY A 147 -3.25 -10.01 8.38
N MET A 148 -2.30 -10.55 7.62
CA MET A 148 -1.09 -9.85 7.25
C MET A 148 -0.65 -10.21 5.85
N LEU A 149 -0.51 -9.18 5.03
CA LEU A 149 0.01 -9.28 3.68
C LEU A 149 1.29 -8.46 3.61
N ASP A 150 2.39 -9.16 3.32
CA ASP A 150 3.74 -8.64 3.22
C ASP A 150 4.39 -9.13 1.93
N LEU A 151 5.45 -8.44 1.50
CA LEU A 151 6.14 -8.74 0.25
C LEU A 151 6.76 -10.14 0.24
N ALA A 152 7.32 -10.60 1.36
CA ALA A 152 7.94 -11.93 1.46
C ALA A 152 6.91 -13.06 1.27
N SER A 153 5.67 -12.86 1.71
CA SER A 153 4.58 -13.81 1.50
C SER A 153 4.19 -13.94 0.02
N ASP A 154 4.21 -12.84 -0.75
CA ASP A 154 4.01 -12.91 -2.20
C ASP A 154 5.15 -13.67 -2.90
N PHE A 155 6.41 -13.41 -2.51
CA PHE A 155 7.55 -14.19 -3.02
C PHE A 155 7.43 -15.67 -2.66
N ARG A 156 7.04 -15.99 -1.42
CA ARG A 156 6.83 -17.37 -0.95
C ARG A 156 5.78 -18.10 -1.77
N SER A 157 4.62 -17.47 -2.00
CA SER A 157 3.53 -18.06 -2.78
C SER A 157 3.89 -18.23 -4.26
N PHE A 158 4.60 -17.24 -4.84
CA PHE A 158 5.09 -17.30 -6.22
C PHE A 158 6.13 -18.41 -6.41
N MET A 159 7.16 -18.42 -5.55
CA MET A 159 8.27 -19.39 -5.62
C MET A 159 7.87 -20.81 -5.19
N SER A 160 6.70 -20.99 -4.57
CA SER A 160 6.14 -22.33 -4.33
C SER A 160 5.30 -22.85 -5.49
N GLY A 161 5.05 -22.01 -6.51
CA GLY A 161 4.18 -22.31 -7.64
C GLY A 161 2.68 -22.25 -7.30
N ASN A 162 2.29 -21.74 -6.13
CA ASN A 162 0.88 -21.69 -5.71
C ASN A 162 0.20 -20.35 -6.00
N SER A 163 0.97 -19.34 -6.41
CA SER A 163 0.40 -18.05 -6.75
C SER A 163 -0.55 -18.13 -7.94
N SER A 164 -1.44 -17.16 -8.00
CA SER A 164 -2.31 -16.87 -9.13
C SER A 164 -1.51 -16.61 -10.42
N LEU A 165 -0.25 -16.18 -10.34
CA LEU A 165 0.61 -15.98 -11.50
C LEU A 165 1.19 -17.29 -12.06
N THR A 166 1.26 -18.33 -11.23
CA THR A 166 1.86 -19.63 -11.57
C THR A 166 0.83 -20.75 -11.71
N GLN A 167 -0.42 -20.52 -11.29
CA GLN A 167 -1.53 -21.44 -11.42
C GLN A 167 -2.52 -20.98 -12.50
N PRO A 168 -3.13 -21.91 -13.25
CA PRO A 168 -4.24 -21.58 -14.13
C PRO A 168 -5.43 -21.01 -13.33
N ARG A 169 -6.18 -20.08 -13.93
CA ARG A 169 -7.29 -19.40 -13.26
C ARG A 169 -8.61 -19.68 -13.95
N ILE A 170 -9.67 -19.74 -13.18
CA ILE A 170 -11.03 -19.80 -13.73
C ILE A 170 -11.39 -18.40 -14.25
N ASN A 171 -11.75 -18.32 -15.52
CA ASN A 171 -12.32 -17.13 -16.12
C ASN A 171 -13.85 -17.18 -15.96
N PRO A 172 -14.46 -16.32 -15.11
CA PRO A 172 -15.89 -16.36 -14.84
C PRO A 172 -16.75 -16.07 -16.07
N TYR A 173 -16.24 -15.28 -17.03
CA TYR A 173 -16.95 -15.00 -18.28
C TYR A 173 -16.96 -16.22 -19.20
N LYS A 174 -15.84 -16.95 -19.29
CA LYS A 174 -15.81 -18.23 -20.02
C LYS A 174 -16.71 -19.25 -19.34
N LEU A 175 -16.66 -19.35 -18.00
CA LEU A 175 -17.51 -20.27 -17.23
C LEU A 175 -18.99 -20.02 -17.45
N ALA A 176 -19.40 -18.75 -17.50
CA ALA A 176 -20.79 -18.39 -17.80
C ALA A 176 -21.22 -18.76 -19.23
N LEU A 177 -20.29 -18.88 -20.19
CA LEU A 177 -20.57 -19.16 -21.59
C LEU A 177 -20.48 -20.66 -21.93
N THR A 178 -19.46 -21.36 -21.44
CA THR A 178 -19.20 -22.76 -21.76
C THR A 178 -19.90 -23.70 -20.77
N LEU A 179 -20.15 -23.26 -19.53
CA LEU A 179 -20.60 -24.09 -18.40
C LEU A 179 -19.70 -25.30 -18.14
N ASP A 180 -18.47 -25.26 -18.66
CA ASP A 180 -17.46 -26.30 -18.52
C ASP A 180 -16.27 -25.72 -17.75
N LEU A 181 -15.86 -26.41 -16.68
CA LEU A 181 -14.76 -25.97 -15.83
C LEU A 181 -13.42 -25.97 -16.55
N GLU A 182 -13.12 -26.99 -17.37
CA GLU A 182 -11.81 -27.13 -18.03
C GLU A 182 -11.65 -26.12 -19.17
N GLU A 183 -12.70 -25.92 -19.98
CA GLU A 183 -12.67 -24.92 -21.07
C GLU A 183 -12.67 -23.46 -20.57
N SER A 184 -12.98 -23.27 -19.29
CA SER A 184 -13.03 -21.95 -18.64
C SER A 184 -11.74 -21.55 -17.94
N MET A 185 -10.70 -22.38 -18.01
CA MET A 185 -9.42 -22.06 -17.40
C MET A 185 -8.55 -21.23 -18.36
N ASP A 186 -8.11 -20.07 -17.91
CA ASP A 186 -7.01 -19.35 -18.53
C ASP A 186 -5.68 -19.95 -18.04
N PRO A 187 -4.67 -20.09 -18.93
CA PRO A 187 -3.37 -20.60 -18.54
C PRO A 187 -2.70 -19.65 -17.52
N ALA A 188 -1.79 -20.21 -16.73
CA ALA A 188 -0.99 -19.40 -15.80
C ALA A 188 -0.19 -18.32 -16.58
N PRO A 189 -0.20 -17.06 -16.13
CA PRO A 189 0.57 -15.98 -16.77
C PRO A 189 2.06 -16.28 -16.88
N THR A 190 2.64 -16.94 -15.88
CA THR A 190 4.05 -17.35 -15.85
C THR A 190 4.21 -18.65 -15.07
N ASN A 191 5.45 -19.03 -14.75
CA ASN A 191 5.74 -20.24 -14.00
C ASN A 191 6.91 -20.05 -13.01
N TRP A 192 7.05 -21.00 -12.09
CA TRP A 192 8.22 -21.18 -11.22
C TRP A 192 8.76 -22.62 -11.31
N THR A 193 8.67 -23.20 -12.51
CA THR A 193 9.12 -24.58 -12.78
C THR A 193 10.30 -24.61 -13.75
N ASP A 194 10.45 -23.57 -14.57
CA ASP A 194 11.60 -23.35 -15.42
C ASP A 194 12.31 -22.07 -14.98
N CYS A 195 13.42 -22.19 -14.24
CA CYS A 195 14.22 -21.06 -13.73
C CYS A 195 15.51 -20.84 -14.56
N GLY A 196 15.59 -21.45 -15.74
CA GLY A 196 16.73 -21.32 -16.64
C GLY A 196 18.00 -21.93 -16.08
N ILE A 197 19.01 -21.09 -15.80
CA ILE A 197 20.32 -21.52 -15.27
C ILE A 197 20.25 -21.83 -13.77
N LEU A 198 19.29 -21.23 -13.07
CA LEU A 198 19.06 -21.44 -11.65
C LEU A 198 18.18 -22.67 -11.43
N GLU A 199 18.34 -23.32 -10.28
CA GLU A 199 17.36 -24.27 -9.77
C GLU A 199 16.14 -23.52 -9.23
N CYS A 200 14.93 -24.05 -9.43
CA CYS A 200 13.73 -23.45 -8.88
C CYS A 200 13.60 -23.76 -7.39
N LEU A 201 14.25 -22.94 -6.56
CA LEU A 201 14.16 -23.00 -5.11
C LEU A 201 12.92 -22.25 -4.59
N ARG A 202 12.42 -22.66 -3.43
CA ARG A 202 11.36 -21.97 -2.69
C ARG A 202 11.95 -20.84 -1.86
N PHE A 203 11.19 -19.80 -1.57
CA PHE A 203 11.66 -18.65 -0.78
C PHE A 203 12.34 -19.03 0.55
N ASP A 204 11.79 -20.02 1.26
CA ASP A 204 12.30 -20.48 2.56
C ASP A 204 13.49 -21.45 2.45
N ASP A 205 13.96 -21.77 1.24
CA ASP A 205 15.09 -22.67 1.05
C ASP A 205 16.41 -22.00 1.49
N PRO A 206 17.29 -22.69 2.25
CA PRO A 206 18.54 -22.11 2.74
C PRO A 206 19.51 -21.70 1.63
N TYR A 207 19.38 -22.26 0.42
CA TYR A 207 20.23 -21.98 -0.72
C TYR A 207 19.65 -20.90 -1.66
N VAL A 208 18.52 -20.27 -1.31
CA VAL A 208 18.02 -19.10 -2.05
C VAL A 208 19.06 -17.99 -2.05
N THR A 209 19.31 -17.45 -3.24
CA THR A 209 20.23 -16.33 -3.49
C THR A 209 19.46 -15.12 -4.01
N GLN A 210 20.13 -13.96 -4.08
CA GLN A 210 19.56 -12.74 -4.66
C GLN A 210 19.08 -12.95 -6.10
N ASP A 211 19.80 -13.74 -6.91
CA ASP A 211 19.39 -14.04 -8.29
C ASP A 211 18.01 -14.72 -8.39
N HIS A 212 17.65 -15.54 -7.41
CA HIS A 212 16.32 -16.16 -7.37
C HIS A 212 15.24 -15.09 -7.10
N ILE A 213 15.53 -14.14 -6.20
CA ILE A 213 14.64 -13.03 -5.90
C ILE A 213 14.51 -12.09 -7.11
N ASP A 214 15.60 -11.77 -7.77
CA ASP A 214 15.60 -10.92 -8.96
C ASP A 214 14.78 -11.55 -10.09
N LEU A 215 14.92 -12.87 -10.31
CA LEU A 215 14.12 -13.61 -11.29
C LEU A 215 12.63 -13.63 -10.91
N ALA A 216 12.30 -13.89 -9.65
CA ALA A 216 10.92 -13.89 -9.16
C ALA A 216 10.29 -12.49 -9.29
N ALA A 217 10.98 -11.45 -8.82
CA ALA A 217 10.54 -10.06 -8.91
C ALA A 217 10.29 -9.66 -10.37
N HIS A 218 11.19 -10.03 -11.28
CA HIS A 218 11.02 -9.72 -12.69
C HIS A 218 9.83 -10.42 -13.33
N ARG A 219 9.59 -11.69 -13.01
CA ARG A 219 8.41 -12.43 -13.49
C ARG A 219 7.12 -11.83 -12.93
N MET A 220 7.10 -11.49 -11.64
CA MET A 220 5.93 -10.84 -11.03
C MET A 220 5.69 -9.46 -11.64
N ALA A 221 6.73 -8.66 -11.86
CA ALA A 221 6.61 -7.34 -12.50
C ALA A 221 6.01 -7.43 -13.91
N ASN A 222 6.48 -8.38 -14.74
CA ASN A 222 6.01 -8.51 -16.12
C ASN A 222 4.64 -9.17 -16.27
N ASN A 223 4.19 -9.97 -15.30
CA ASN A 223 3.00 -10.83 -15.46
C ASN A 223 1.85 -10.51 -14.49
N SER A 224 2.00 -9.50 -13.62
CA SER A 224 0.97 -9.08 -12.65
C SER A 224 0.13 -7.87 -13.08
N ASN A 225 0.23 -7.45 -14.35
CA ASN A 225 -0.44 -6.25 -14.89
C ASN A 225 -0.17 -5.00 -14.03
N GLY A 226 1.06 -4.86 -13.53
CA GLY A 226 1.48 -3.74 -12.68
C GLY A 226 1.13 -3.86 -11.19
N SER A 227 0.36 -4.88 -10.76
CA SER A 227 -0.03 -5.05 -9.35
C SER A 227 1.18 -5.21 -8.43
N PHE A 228 2.19 -5.98 -8.86
CA PHE A 228 3.44 -6.13 -8.11
C PHE A 228 4.18 -4.80 -7.95
N LEU A 229 4.27 -4.02 -9.03
CA LEU A 229 4.95 -2.72 -9.00
C LEU A 229 4.20 -1.68 -8.16
N ARG A 230 2.87 -1.72 -8.11
CA ARG A 230 2.06 -0.87 -7.23
C ARG A 230 2.27 -1.14 -5.74
N PHE A 231 2.75 -2.32 -5.40
CA PHE A 231 3.08 -2.68 -4.03
C PHE A 231 4.39 -2.03 -3.55
N LEU A 232 5.21 -1.54 -4.47
CA LEU A 232 6.46 -0.83 -4.24
C LEU A 232 6.27 0.68 -4.38
N SER A 233 7.14 1.46 -3.75
CA SER A 233 7.15 2.91 -3.88
C SER A 233 7.39 3.40 -5.32
N ASN A 234 7.09 4.68 -5.56
CA ASN A 234 7.15 5.29 -6.91
C ASN A 234 8.58 5.52 -7.42
N ASP A 235 9.59 5.38 -6.57
CA ASP A 235 10.98 5.30 -7.00
C ASP A 235 11.35 3.96 -7.61
N ARG A 236 10.45 2.96 -7.60
CA ARG A 236 10.72 1.64 -8.20
C ARG A 236 11.25 1.76 -9.62
N ALA A 237 12.33 1.06 -9.91
CA ALA A 237 12.94 1.03 -11.23
C ALA A 237 13.64 -0.29 -11.49
N PHE A 238 13.84 -0.60 -12.77
CA PHE A 238 14.79 -1.62 -13.15
C PHE A 238 16.17 -0.98 -13.30
N THR A 239 17.04 -1.22 -12.32
CA THR A 239 18.38 -0.65 -12.25
C THR A 239 19.38 -1.54 -13.00
N PRO A 240 20.15 -1.01 -13.96
CA PRO A 240 21.17 -1.77 -14.67
C PRO A 240 22.23 -2.33 -13.71
N ASP A 241 22.53 -3.62 -13.86
CA ASP A 241 23.60 -4.29 -13.14
C ASP A 241 24.24 -5.34 -14.06
N PRO A 242 25.52 -5.19 -14.42
CA PRO A 242 26.25 -6.15 -15.25
C PRO A 242 26.30 -7.57 -14.68
N ASN A 243 26.25 -7.72 -13.36
CA ASN A 243 26.27 -9.02 -12.69
C ASN A 243 24.87 -9.66 -12.61
N GLY A 244 23.82 -8.89 -12.92
CA GLY A 244 22.45 -9.36 -12.90
C GLY A 244 22.20 -10.54 -13.85
N SER A 245 21.47 -11.53 -13.35
CA SER A 245 21.05 -12.70 -14.12
C SER A 245 19.85 -12.41 -15.04
N VAL A 246 19.11 -11.34 -14.77
CA VAL A 246 17.85 -10.99 -15.44
C VAL A 246 18.04 -9.83 -16.41
N ILE A 247 17.31 -9.83 -17.53
CA ILE A 247 17.24 -8.73 -18.48
C ILE A 247 15.89 -8.04 -18.36
N GLY A 248 15.86 -6.74 -18.12
CA GLY A 248 14.64 -5.99 -17.90
C GLY A 248 14.67 -4.55 -18.43
N PRO A 249 13.55 -3.84 -18.29
CA PRO A 249 13.30 -2.59 -19.01
C PRO A 249 13.80 -1.36 -18.24
N VAL A 250 14.83 -0.70 -18.75
CA VAL A 250 15.39 0.54 -18.17
C VAL A 250 14.53 1.73 -18.61
N ASN A 251 14.26 2.69 -17.71
CA ASN A 251 13.39 3.85 -17.99
C ASN A 251 12.03 3.45 -18.60
N HIS A 252 11.40 2.43 -18.01
CA HIS A 252 10.16 1.88 -18.51
C HIS A 252 8.96 2.80 -18.23
N THR A 253 7.91 2.62 -19.02
CA THR A 253 6.57 3.14 -18.76
C THR A 253 5.58 1.99 -18.64
N ILE A 254 4.53 2.18 -17.84
CA ILE A 254 3.45 1.21 -17.70
C ILE A 254 2.33 1.62 -18.66
N GLY A 255 2.03 0.77 -19.64
CA GLY A 255 0.92 0.97 -20.58
C GLY A 255 -0.46 0.77 -19.92
N GLU A 256 -1.53 1.11 -20.64
CA GLU A 256 -2.92 0.99 -20.13
C GLU A 256 -3.29 -0.45 -19.74
N ASP A 257 -2.73 -1.43 -20.43
CA ASP A 257 -2.95 -2.86 -20.18
C ASP A 257 -2.05 -3.43 -19.06
N GLY A 258 -1.25 -2.58 -18.40
CA GLY A 258 -0.31 -2.99 -17.34
C GLY A 258 1.00 -3.58 -17.85
N ASN A 259 1.22 -3.61 -19.17
CA ASN A 259 2.47 -4.04 -19.79
C ASN A 259 3.59 -3.01 -19.62
N LEU A 260 4.83 -3.49 -19.52
CA LEU A 260 6.02 -2.65 -19.39
C LEU A 260 6.60 -2.35 -20.78
N GLU A 261 6.68 -1.06 -21.11
CA GLU A 261 7.24 -0.56 -22.36
C GLU A 261 8.58 0.13 -22.10
N SER A 262 9.60 -0.20 -22.88
CA SER A 262 10.91 0.44 -22.81
C SER A 262 11.68 0.26 -24.13
N GLU A 263 12.44 1.28 -24.49
CA GLU A 263 13.38 1.24 -25.62
C GLU A 263 14.67 0.48 -25.30
N LEU A 264 14.99 0.28 -24.02
CA LEU A 264 16.27 -0.23 -23.57
C LEU A 264 16.11 -1.40 -22.59
N TRP A 265 16.54 -2.57 -23.03
CA TRP A 265 16.55 -3.80 -22.22
C TRP A 265 17.98 -4.19 -21.89
N GLN A 266 18.32 -4.22 -20.61
CA GLN A 266 19.67 -4.50 -20.13
C GLN A 266 19.64 -5.49 -18.98
N ARG A 267 20.81 -6.07 -18.68
CA ARG A 267 20.99 -6.85 -17.46
C ARG A 267 20.85 -5.94 -16.24
N GLY A 268 20.13 -6.42 -15.24
CA GLY A 268 19.86 -5.66 -14.04
C GLY A 268 18.92 -6.36 -13.09
N ARG A 269 18.29 -5.57 -12.22
CA ARG A 269 17.32 -6.03 -11.23
C ARG A 269 16.32 -4.93 -10.91
N TRP A 270 15.20 -5.32 -10.31
CA TRP A 270 14.24 -4.37 -9.77
C TRP A 270 14.74 -3.84 -8.43
N SER A 271 14.55 -2.54 -8.19
CA SER A 271 14.88 -1.88 -6.92
C SER A 271 13.85 -0.82 -6.57
N ALA A 272 13.57 -0.64 -5.29
CA ALA A 272 12.73 0.42 -4.71
C ALA A 272 13.12 0.66 -3.24
N SER A 273 12.85 1.85 -2.70
CA SER A 273 13.15 2.17 -1.29
C SER A 273 12.13 1.65 -0.28
N SER A 274 10.90 1.35 -0.70
CA SER A 274 9.86 0.93 0.24
C SER A 274 8.76 0.07 -0.40
N ALA A 275 7.99 -0.60 0.46
CA ALA A 275 6.84 -1.41 0.10
C ALA A 275 5.75 -1.34 1.17
N TRP A 276 4.57 -1.86 0.86
CA TRP A 276 3.46 -1.92 1.81
C TRP A 276 3.51 -3.17 2.71
N LEU A 277 3.01 -3.02 3.92
CA LEU A 277 2.59 -4.10 4.82
C LEU A 277 1.14 -3.84 5.21
N ILE A 278 0.27 -4.75 4.85
CA ILE A 278 -1.17 -4.59 5.07
C ILE A 278 -1.60 -5.51 6.21
N VAL A 279 -2.29 -4.96 7.19
CA VAL A 279 -2.79 -5.67 8.38
C VAL A 279 -4.29 -5.49 8.50
N ASN A 280 -5.03 -6.53 8.87
CA ASN A 280 -6.46 -6.46 9.21
C ASN A 280 -6.66 -6.83 10.69
#